data_AF-A0A1X1MTH7-F1
#
_entry.id   AF-A0A1X1MTH7-F1
#
_cell.length_a   1.000
_cell.length_b   1.000
_cell.length_c   1.000
_cell.angle_alpha   90.00
_cell.angle_beta   90.00
_cell.angle_gamma   90.00
#
_symmetry.space_group_name_H-M   'P 1'
#
loop_
_entity.id
_entity.type
_entity.pdbx_description
1 polymer ?
#
loop_
_entity_poly.entity_id
_entity_poly.type
_entity_poly.pdbx_seq_one_letter_code
_entity_poly.pdbx_strand_id
1 'polypeptide(L)'
;MAFKKGESGNPKGRPKNSKNKREFISEKVQSKAVKRLEDAVEEGEQWAIIEVLKRVAPPLKPITAPDSLDADMLRARIFELVELEQRLKALEDESADS
;
A
#
# COMPACT_ATOMS: atom_id res chain seq x y z
N MET A 1 -24.69 -11.59 -9.96
CA MET A 1 -25.43 -11.78 -8.70
C MET A 1 -24.85 -10.82 -7.66
N ALA A 2 -25.68 -10.07 -6.93
CA ALA A 2 -25.22 -9.11 -5.92
C ALA A 2 -24.82 -9.81 -4.61
N PHE A 3 -23.83 -9.24 -3.91
CA PHE A 3 -23.41 -9.71 -2.58
C PHE A 3 -24.57 -9.59 -1.57
N LYS A 4 -24.86 -10.68 -0.86
CA LYS A 4 -25.85 -10.72 0.22
C LYS A 4 -25.15 -11.04 1.54
N LYS A 5 -25.21 -10.08 2.47
CA LYS A 5 -24.62 -10.21 3.82
C LYS A 5 -25.21 -11.43 4.53
N GLY A 6 -24.37 -12.41 4.88
CA GLY A 6 -24.78 -13.63 5.59
C GLY A 6 -25.23 -14.79 4.69
N GLU A 7 -25.32 -14.60 3.37
CA GLU A 7 -25.60 -15.69 2.41
C GLU A 7 -24.41 -15.95 1.49
N SER A 8 -23.79 -14.89 0.94
CA SER A 8 -22.68 -15.05 -0.01
C SER A 8 -21.32 -15.02 0.70
N GLY A 9 -20.48 -16.02 0.42
CA GLY A 9 -19.14 -16.16 0.98
C GLY A 9 -19.13 -17.06 2.21
N ASN A 10 -19.24 -16.47 3.41
CA ASN A 10 -19.23 -17.20 4.69
C ASN A 10 -20.53 -16.94 5.48
N PRO A 11 -21.53 -17.82 5.37
CA PRO A 11 -22.84 -17.67 6.02
C PRO A 11 -22.77 -17.61 7.55
N LYS A 12 -21.77 -18.29 8.14
CA LYS A 12 -21.57 -18.33 9.60
C LYS A 12 -20.78 -17.12 10.12
N GLY A 13 -20.37 -16.21 9.23
CA GLY A 13 -19.51 -15.09 9.55
C GLY A 13 -18.15 -15.54 10.09
N ARG A 14 -17.38 -14.57 10.59
CA ARG A 14 -16.11 -14.84 11.25
C ARG A 14 -16.33 -15.82 12.42
N PRO A 15 -15.56 -16.92 12.54
CA PRO A 15 -15.76 -17.91 13.61
C PRO A 15 -15.76 -17.27 14.99
N LYS A 16 -16.74 -17.63 15.82
CA LYS A 16 -16.81 -17.24 17.23
C LYS A 16 -15.54 -17.72 17.93
N ASN A 17 -14.85 -16.84 18.65
CA ASN A 17 -13.52 -17.07 19.27
C ASN A 17 -12.32 -17.15 18.32
N SER A 18 -12.43 -16.69 17.08
CA SER A 18 -11.24 -16.49 16.25
C SER A 18 -10.37 -15.36 16.83
N LYS A 19 -9.30 -15.76 17.53
CA LYS A 19 -8.38 -14.84 18.20
C LYS A 19 -7.89 -13.77 17.24
N ASN A 20 -8.12 -12.50 17.57
CA ASN A 20 -7.46 -11.40 16.88
C ASN A 20 -5.97 -11.44 17.22
N LYS A 21 -5.08 -11.17 16.25
CA LYS A 21 -3.62 -11.03 16.53
C LYS A 21 -3.30 -9.96 17.60
N ARG A 22 -4.26 -9.07 17.89
CA ARG A 22 -4.18 -8.07 18.97
C ARG A 22 -4.27 -8.68 20.37
N GLU A 23 -4.80 -9.90 20.51
CA GLU A 23 -4.92 -10.62 21.79
C GLU A 23 -3.58 -11.19 22.29
N PHE A 24 -2.52 -11.17 21.47
CA PHE A 24 -1.19 -11.65 21.87
C PHE A 24 -0.44 -10.69 22.78
N ILE A 25 -0.84 -9.41 22.85
CA ILE A 25 -0.21 -8.41 23.72
C ILE A 25 -1.23 -8.00 24.78
N SER A 26 -0.90 -8.21 26.06
CA SER A 26 -1.78 -7.82 27.15
C SER A 26 -1.99 -6.30 27.17
N GLU A 27 -3.18 -5.86 27.58
CA GLU A 27 -3.54 -4.44 27.68
C GLU A 27 -2.59 -3.66 28.59
N LYS A 28 -2.08 -4.32 29.64
CA LYS A 28 -1.05 -3.76 30.53
C LYS A 28 0.27 -3.46 29.80
N VAL A 29 0.69 -4.34 28.90
CA VAL A 29 1.91 -4.11 28.09
C VAL A 29 1.67 -3.00 27.08
N GLN A 30 0.49 -2.95 26.46
CA GLN A 30 0.14 -1.88 25.51
C GLN A 30 0.14 -0.50 26.19
N SER A 31 -0.55 -0.36 27.32
CA SER A 31 -0.59 0.90 28.08
C SER A 31 0.80 1.34 28.56
N LYS A 32 1.65 0.41 28.99
CA LYS A 32 3.04 0.71 29.36
C LYS A 32 3.87 1.17 28.16
N ALA A 33 3.69 0.56 26.99
CA ALA A 33 4.40 0.95 25.78
C ALA A 33 4.00 2.36 25.31
N VAL A 34 2.71 2.70 25.40
CA VAL A 34 2.22 4.06 25.05
C VAL A 34 2.85 5.11 25.97
N LYS A 35 2.85 4.88 27.30
CA LYS A 35 3.50 5.81 28.24
C LYS A 35 4.98 6.00 27.95
N ARG A 36 5.71 4.92 27.67
CA ARG A 36 7.13 5.00 27.32
C ARG A 36 7.40 5.74 26.02
N LEU A 37 6.48 5.65 25.07
CA LEU A 37 6.56 6.42 23.83
C LEU A 37 6.32 7.91 24.10
N GLU A 38 5.37 8.25 24.96
CA GLU A 38 5.10 9.62 25.40
C GLU A 38 6.33 10.25 26.08
N ASP A 39 6.89 9.57 27.08
CA ASP A 39 8.11 10.00 27.78
C ASP A 39 9.27 10.26 26.78
N ALA A 40 9.50 9.33 25.85
CA ALA A 40 10.59 9.46 24.87
C ALA A 40 10.37 10.62 23.89
N VAL A 41 9.12 10.93 23.53
CA VAL A 41 8.81 12.11 22.71
C VAL A 41 9.11 13.40 23.47
N GLU A 42 8.74 13.47 24.75
CA GLU A 42 9.05 14.63 25.61
C GLU A 42 10.56 14.82 25.81
N GLU A 43 11.31 13.73 25.92
CA GLU A 43 12.78 13.74 25.98
C GLU A 43 13.45 14.13 24.65
N GLY A 44 12.69 14.23 23.56
CA GLY A 44 13.21 14.64 22.25
C GLY A 44 13.88 13.51 21.47
N GLU A 45 13.61 12.24 21.83
CA GLU A 45 14.16 11.09 21.15
C GLU A 45 13.68 11.02 19.69
N GLN A 46 14.63 11.15 18.74
CA GLN A 46 14.32 11.25 17.32
C GLN A 46 13.48 10.06 16.81
N TRP A 47 13.79 8.84 17.28
CA TRP A 47 13.06 7.64 16.87
C TRP A 47 11.60 7.67 17.32
N ALA A 48 11.31 8.22 18.50
CA ALA A 48 9.97 8.29 19.08
C ALA A 48 9.12 9.34 18.34
N ILE A 49 9.70 10.51 18.07
CA ILE A 49 9.06 11.57 17.27
C ILE A 49 8.70 11.06 15.88
N ILE A 50 9.64 10.40 15.18
CA ILE A 50 9.39 9.84 13.86
C ILE A 50 8.27 8.79 13.90
N GLU A 51 8.24 7.92 14.92
CA GLU A 51 7.23 6.88 15.03
C GLU A 51 5.82 7.44 15.25
N VAL A 52 5.69 8.50 16.04
CA VAL A 52 4.42 9.23 16.20
C VAL A 52 4.02 9.92 14.89
N LEU A 53 4.95 10.60 14.23
CA LEU A 53 4.67 11.31 12.97
C LEU A 53 4.16 10.36 11.87
N LYS A 54 4.68 9.13 11.78
CA LYS A 54 4.17 8.10 10.83
C LYS A 54 2.68 7.78 11.00
N ARG A 55 2.13 7.97 12.20
CA ARG A 55 0.73 7.67 12.53
C ARG A 55 -0.18 8.88 12.39
N VAL A 56 0.34 10.07 12.67
CA VAL A 56 -0.41 11.33 12.64
C VAL A 56 -0.44 11.94 11.24
N ALA A 57 0.68 11.85 10.52
CA ALA A 57 0.82 12.41 9.17
C ALA A 57 1.02 11.28 8.15
N PRO A 58 0.36 11.34 6.98
CA PRO A 58 0.68 10.42 5.90
C PRO A 58 2.13 10.63 5.47
N PRO A 59 2.91 9.56 5.23
CA PRO A 59 4.25 9.70 4.67
C PRO A 59 4.15 10.38 3.31
N LEU A 60 5.10 11.28 3.03
CA LEU A 60 5.20 11.89 1.71
C LEU A 60 5.38 10.79 0.67
N LYS A 61 4.55 10.84 -0.38
CA LYS A 61 4.74 9.93 -1.50
C LYS A 61 6.07 10.26 -2.17
N PRO A 62 6.85 9.26 -2.57
CA PRO A 62 8.03 9.52 -3.40
C PRO A 62 7.55 10.19 -4.70
N ILE A 63 8.17 11.32 -5.04
CA ILE A 63 7.93 12.05 -6.28
C ILE A 63 9.16 11.84 -7.16
N THR A 64 8.95 11.29 -8.36
CA THR A 64 10.02 11.19 -9.35
C THR A 64 10.21 12.58 -9.96
N ALA A 65 11.36 13.20 -9.69
CA ALA A 65 11.69 14.50 -10.27
C ALA A 65 11.75 14.39 -11.80
N PRO A 66 11.22 15.36 -12.57
CA PRO A 66 11.15 15.25 -14.03
C PRO A 66 12.51 15.13 -14.73
N ASP A 67 13.55 15.64 -14.09
CA ASP A 67 14.95 15.69 -14.51
C ASP A 67 15.81 14.56 -13.92
N SER A 68 15.19 13.56 -13.29
CA SER A 68 15.92 12.40 -12.76
C SER A 68 16.12 11.30 -13.80
N LEU A 69 17.14 10.46 -13.56
CA LEU A 69 17.40 9.26 -14.35
C LEU A 69 16.18 8.31 -14.36
N ASP A 70 15.47 8.20 -13.25
CA ASP A 70 14.26 7.40 -13.15
C ASP A 70 13.15 7.93 -14.08
N ALA A 71 13.02 9.26 -14.21
CA ALA A 71 12.08 9.86 -15.14
C ALA A 71 12.47 9.60 -16.60
N ASP A 72 13.77 9.66 -16.93
CA ASP A 72 14.28 9.30 -18.26
C ASP A 72 13.99 7.84 -18.61
N MET A 73 14.23 6.93 -17.66
CA MET A 73 13.93 5.51 -17.83
C MET A 73 12.43 5.28 -18.08
N LEU A 74 11.56 5.92 -17.28
CA LEU A 74 10.11 5.81 -17.46
C LEU A 74 9.67 6.32 -18.83
N ARG A 75 10.21 7.45 -19.30
CA ARG A 75 9.93 7.99 -20.64
C ARG A 75 10.33 7.01 -21.74
N ALA A 76 11.53 6.46 -21.67
CA ALA A 76 12.01 5.50 -22.66
C ALA A 76 11.14 4.24 -22.73
N ARG A 77 10.72 3.72 -21.56
CA ARG A 77 9.82 2.56 -21.49
C ARG A 77 8.43 2.84 -22.03
N ILE A 78 7.87 4.02 -21.74
CA ILE A 78 6.57 4.42 -22.29
C ILE A 78 6.66 4.49 -23.83
N PHE A 79 7.72 5.10 -24.36
CA PHE A 79 7.93 5.18 -25.80
C PHE A 79 8.02 3.80 -26.46
N GLU A 80 8.84 2.90 -25.88
CA GLU A 80 9.00 1.52 -26.35
C GLU A 80 7.65 0.79 -26.40
N LEU A 81 6.84 0.87 -25.33
CA LEU A 81 5.52 0.23 -25.28
C LEU A 81 4.57 0.75 -26.35
N VAL A 82 4.49 2.08 -26.53
CA VAL A 82 3.62 2.70 -27.53
C VAL A 82 4.03 2.29 -28.95
N GLU A 83 5.34 2.26 -29.23
CA GLU A 83 5.84 1.82 -30.53
C GLU A 83 5.49 0.35 -30.81
N LEU A 84 5.64 -0.52 -29.81
CA LEU A 84 5.30 -1.94 -29.94
C LEU A 84 3.79 -2.13 -30.15
N GLU A 85 2.94 -1.41 -29.42
CA GLU A 85 1.49 -1.45 -29.61
C GLU A 85 1.09 -1.05 -31.03
N GLN A 86 1.71 -0.01 -31.60
CA GLN A 86 1.45 0.41 -32.97
C GLN A 86 1.86 -0.67 -33.99
N ARG A 87 3.03 -1.28 -33.81
CA ARG A 87 3.51 -2.36 -34.69
C ARG A 87 2.62 -3.60 -34.59
N LEU A 88 2.20 -3.97 -33.38
CA LEU A 88 1.29 -5.10 -33.16
C LEU A 88 -0.05 -4.85 -33.84
N LYS A 89 -0.63 -3.66 -33.67
CA LYS A 89 -1.89 -3.31 -34.32
C LYS A 89 -1.79 -3.39 -35.85
N ALA A 90 -0.71 -2.88 -36.43
CA ALA A 90 -0.49 -2.96 -37.87
C ALA A 90 -0.43 -4.41 -38.37
N LEU A 91 0.20 -5.32 -37.60
CA LEU A 91 0.23 -6.75 -37.92
C LEU A 91 -1.13 -7.41 -37.76
N GLU A 92 -1.90 -7.04 -36.72
CA GLU A 92 -3.25 -7.55 -36.51
C GLU A 92 -4.18 -7.14 -37.66
N ASP A 93 -4.13 -5.87 -38.08
CA ASP A 93 -4.90 -5.34 -39.20
C ASP A 93 -4.52 -6.07 -40.52
N GLU A 94 -3.22 -6.29 -40.80
CA GLU A 94 -2.76 -7.03 -41.98
C GLU A 94 -3.21 -8.51 -41.96
N SER A 95 -3.24 -9.14 -40.79
CA SER A 95 -3.71 -10.54 -40.64
C SER A 95 -5.23 -10.69 -40.69
N ALA A 96 -5.99 -9.63 -40.43
CA ALA A 96 -7.45 -9.63 -40.48
C ALA A 96 -7.98 -9.48 -41.91
N ASP A 97 -7.18 -8.89 -42.81
CA ASP A 97 -7.50 -8.68 -44.22
C ASP A 97 -7.11 -9.86 -45.14
N SER A 98 -6.46 -10.90 -44.60
CA SER A 98 -6.02 -12.13 -45.31
C SER A 98 -6.87 -13.36 -44.96
#